data_AF-A0A7K9IBI1-F1
#
_entry.id   AF-A0A7K9IBI1-F1
#
_cell.length_a   1.000
_cell.length_b   1.000
_cell.length_c   1.000
_cell.angle_alpha   90.00
_cell.angle_beta   90.00
_cell.angle_gamma   90.00
#
_symmetry.space_group_name_H-M   'P 1'
#
loop_
_entity.id
_entity.type
_entity.pdbx_description
1 polymer ?
#
loop_
_entity_poly.entity_id
_entity_poly.type
_entity_poly.pdbx_seq_one_letter_code
_entity_poly.pdbx_strand_id
1 'polypeptide(L)'
;DPLAGIIPRTLHQIFEKLTENGTEFSVKVSLLEIYNEELFDLLNPAPDVGERLQMFDDPRNKRGVIIKGLEEVTVHNKTEVYQILERGAARRTTAATYMNAYS
;
A
#
# COMPACT_ATOMS: atom_id res chain seq x y z
N ASP A 1 13.03 15.72 7.15
CA ASP A 1 14.05 14.98 6.39
C ASP A 1 14.09 15.52 4.95
N PRO A 2 15.19 16.18 4.54
CA PRO A 2 15.35 16.70 3.19
C PRO A 2 15.45 15.61 2.10
N LEU A 3 15.79 14.37 2.45
CA LEU A 3 15.92 13.25 1.49
C LEU A 3 14.59 12.49 1.26
N ALA A 4 13.57 12.77 2.07
CA ALA A 4 12.27 12.11 1.97
C ALA A 4 11.59 12.43 0.62
N GLY A 5 11.01 11.40 -0.02
CA GLY A 5 10.19 11.56 -1.23
C GLY A 5 8.80 12.13 -0.95
N ILE A 6 7.94 12.19 -1.97
CA ILE A 6 6.58 12.76 -1.86
C ILE A 6 5.71 11.96 -0.88
N ILE A 7 5.68 10.63 -0.97
CA ILE A 7 4.81 9.78 -0.13
C ILE A 7 5.03 10.03 1.38
N PRO A 8 6.25 9.89 1.94
CA PRO A 8 6.48 10.13 3.36
C PRO A 8 6.23 11.60 3.78
N ARG A 9 6.41 12.57 2.88
CA ARG A 9 6.09 13.98 3.15
C ARG A 9 4.58 14.21 3.23
N THR A 10 3.83 13.68 2.27
CA THR A 10 2.37 13.81 2.23
C THR A 10 1.73 13.18 3.45
N LEU A 11 2.16 11.98 3.83
CA LEU A 11 1.61 11.30 5.00
C LEU A 11 1.92 12.05 6.29
N HIS A 12 3.15 12.56 6.43
CA HIS A 12 3.50 13.43 7.57
C HIS A 12 2.58 14.65 7.69
N GLN A 13 2.33 15.36 6.58
CA GLN A 13 1.44 16.52 6.57
C GLN A 13 -0.02 16.15 6.86
N ILE A 14 -0.49 14.99 6.38
CA ILE A 14 -1.83 14.49 6.70
C ILE A 14 -1.97 14.29 8.21
N PHE A 15 -1.02 13.59 8.85
CA PHE A 15 -1.06 13.37 10.29
C PHE A 15 -0.99 14.69 11.08
N GLU A 16 -0.08 15.61 10.73
CA GLU A 16 0.01 16.92 11.40
C GLU A 16 -1.31 17.69 11.34
N LYS A 17 -1.91 17.83 10.15
CA LYS A 17 -3.18 18.54 9.97
C LYS A 17 -4.35 17.90 10.69
N LEU A 18 -4.41 16.56 10.69
CA LEU A 18 -5.47 15.83 11.38
C LEU A 18 -5.34 15.98 12.90
N THR A 19 -4.12 15.96 13.44
CA THR A 19 -3.85 16.22 14.86
C THR A 19 -4.17 17.66 15.26
N GLU A 20 -3.80 18.65 14.45
CA GLU A 20 -4.09 20.07 14.70
C GLU A 20 -5.60 20.37 14.78
N ASN A 21 -6.40 19.69 13.95
CA ASN A 21 -7.85 19.86 13.91
C ASN A 21 -8.59 19.27 15.11
N GLY A 22 -7.91 18.52 16.00
CA GLY A 22 -8.50 17.97 17.22
C GLY A 22 -9.65 16.98 17.01
N THR A 23 -9.78 16.43 15.79
CA THR A 23 -10.84 15.49 15.41
C THR A 23 -10.29 14.06 15.46
N GLU A 24 -11.10 13.08 15.87
CA GLU A 24 -10.72 11.68 15.77
C GLU A 24 -10.59 11.25 14.30
N PHE A 25 -9.49 10.57 13.98
CA PHE A 25 -9.23 10.11 12.62
C PHE A 25 -8.63 8.70 12.64
N SER A 26 -8.78 7.99 11.52
CA SER A 26 -8.04 6.76 11.23
C SER A 26 -7.44 6.88 9.84
N VAL A 27 -6.18 6.48 9.70
CA VAL A 27 -5.49 6.44 8.41
C VAL A 27 -5.24 4.99 8.06
N LYS A 28 -5.61 4.60 6.85
CA LYS A 28 -5.30 3.29 6.29
C LYS A 28 -4.48 3.45 5.03
N VAL A 29 -3.56 2.51 4.79
CA VAL A 29 -2.68 2.50 3.63
C VAL A 29 -2.70 1.10 3.01
N SER A 30 -2.82 1.06 1.69
CA SER A 30 -2.58 -0.12 0.86
C SER A 30 -1.48 0.19 -0.15
N LEU A 31 -0.70 -0.81 -0.56
CA LEU A 31 0.33 -0.65 -1.58
C LEU A 31 0.17 -1.75 -2.64
N LEU A 32 -0.38 -1.36 -3.78
CA LEU A 32 -0.67 -2.23 -4.91
C LEU A 32 0.40 -2.09 -5.99
N GLU A 33 0.90 -3.22 -6.49
CA GLU A 33 1.74 -3.28 -7.69
C GLU A 33 0.95 -3.87 -8.85
N ILE A 34 1.14 -3.30 -10.04
CA ILE A 34 0.62 -3.81 -11.30
C ILE A 34 1.82 -4.25 -12.14
N TYR A 35 1.92 -5.54 -12.42
CA TYR A 35 3.00 -6.11 -13.23
C TYR A 35 2.41 -7.09 -14.23
N ASN A 36 2.69 -6.87 -15.52
CA ASN A 36 2.16 -7.69 -16.62
C ASN A 36 0.63 -7.91 -16.53
N GLU A 37 -0.11 -6.84 -16.31
CA GLU A 37 -1.58 -6.83 -16.13
C GLU A 37 -2.11 -7.61 -14.92
N GLU A 38 -1.23 -8.15 -14.08
CA GLU A 38 -1.57 -8.82 -12.83
C GLU A 38 -1.40 -7.87 -11.63
N LEU A 39 -2.24 -8.07 -10.62
CA LEU A 39 -2.31 -7.24 -9.42
C LEU A 39 -1.64 -7.95 -8.24
N PHE A 40 -0.77 -7.26 -7.51
CA PHE A 40 -0.05 -7.82 -6.36
C PHE A 40 -0.14 -6.91 -5.14
N ASP A 41 -0.38 -7.51 -3.98
CA ASP A 41 -0.33 -6.82 -2.71
C ASP A 41 1.11 -6.77 -2.16
N LEU A 42 1.67 -5.57 -2.04
CA LEU A 42 3.00 -5.35 -1.47
C LEU A 42 2.99 -5.26 0.07
N LEU A 43 1.83 -5.25 0.71
CA LEU A 43 1.68 -5.20 2.17
C LEU A 43 1.14 -6.48 2.79
N ASN A 44 0.69 -7.44 1.98
CA ASN A 44 0.26 -8.75 2.46
C ASN A 44 1.35 -9.36 3.37
N PRO A 45 1.03 -9.78 4.61
CA PRO A 45 2.00 -10.37 5.53
C PRO A 45 2.37 -11.83 5.18
N ALA A 46 1.60 -12.49 4.30
CA ALA A 46 1.85 -13.86 3.91
C ALA A 46 3.20 -13.98 3.16
N PRO A 47 3.97 -15.06 3.38
CA PRO A 47 5.28 -15.24 2.74
C PRO A 47 5.18 -15.46 1.23
N ASP A 48 4.01 -15.84 0.72
CA ASP A 48 3.78 -16.02 -0.71
C ASP A 48 3.66 -14.66 -1.41
N VAL A 49 4.59 -14.40 -2.33
CA VAL A 49 4.67 -13.19 -3.16
C VAL A 49 4.01 -13.37 -4.55
N GLY A 50 3.56 -14.58 -4.88
CA GLY A 50 2.96 -14.91 -6.17
C GLY A 50 1.44 -14.80 -6.22
N GLU A 51 0.78 -14.50 -5.09
CA GLU A 51 -0.67 -14.38 -5.02
C GLU A 51 -1.17 -13.17 -5.83
N ARG A 52 -1.98 -13.46 -6.86
CA ARG A 52 -2.60 -12.46 -7.73
C ARG A 52 -3.93 -12.01 -7.14
N LEU A 53 -4.12 -10.69 -7.05
CA LEU A 53 -5.38 -10.11 -6.60
C LEU A 53 -6.41 -10.06 -7.73
N GLN A 54 -7.68 -10.11 -7.36
CA GLN A 54 -8.79 -10.01 -8.30
C GLN A 54 -9.49 -8.65 -8.19
N MET A 55 -9.79 -8.04 -9.33
CA MET A 55 -10.53 -6.77 -9.41
C MET A 55 -11.97 -7.01 -9.89
N PHE A 56 -12.92 -6.33 -9.26
CA PHE A 56 -14.34 -6.37 -9.58
C PHE A 56 -14.90 -4.95 -9.67
N ASP A 57 -15.98 -4.76 -10.44
CA ASP A 57 -16.72 -3.49 -10.43
C ASP A 57 -17.41 -3.26 -9.07
N ASP A 58 -17.41 -2.03 -8.56
CA ASP A 58 -18.16 -1.69 -7.35
C ASP A 58 -19.66 -1.53 -7.69
N PRO A 59 -20.55 -2.41 -7.19
CA PRO A 59 -21.98 -2.32 -7.48
C PRO A 59 -22.64 -1.03 -6.95
N ARG A 60 -21.98 -0.33 -6.02
CA ARG A 60 -22.47 0.93 -5.42
C ARG A 60 -21.92 2.17 -6.11
N ASN A 61 -20.86 2.03 -6.91
CA ASN A 61 -20.20 3.13 -7.59
C ASN A 61 -19.84 2.71 -9.02
N LYS A 62 -20.59 3.22 -10.01
CA LYS A 62 -20.40 2.89 -11.44
C LYS A 62 -19.00 3.20 -12.00
N ARG A 63 -18.18 3.99 -11.29
CA ARG A 63 -16.78 4.29 -11.67
C ARG A 63 -15.77 3.72 -10.67
N GLY A 64 -16.24 3.00 -9.65
CA GLY A 64 -15.41 2.39 -8.61
C GLY A 64 -15.10 0.93 -8.92
N VAL A 65 -14.00 0.45 -8.36
CA VAL A 65 -13.58 -0.95 -8.40
C VAL A 65 -13.28 -1.43 -6.99
N ILE A 66 -13.42 -2.73 -6.78
CA ILE A 66 -13.08 -3.43 -5.54
C ILE A 66 -11.97 -4.43 -5.86
N ILE A 67 -10.86 -4.34 -5.14
CA ILE A 67 -9.75 -5.30 -5.25
C ILE A 67 -9.89 -6.28 -4.08
N LYS A 68 -10.26 -7.51 -4.39
CA LYS A 68 -10.43 -8.57 -3.39
C LYS A 68 -9.07 -9.04 -2.90
N GLY A 69 -8.90 -9.03 -1.58
CA GLY A 69 -7.67 -9.47 -0.92
C GLY A 69 -6.58 -8.41 -0.81
N LEU A 70 -6.85 -7.16 -1.21
CA LEU A 70 -5.92 -6.06 -0.97
C LEU A 70 -5.92 -5.68 0.53
N GLU A 71 -4.77 -5.78 1.16
CA GLU A 71 -4.56 -5.44 2.56
C GLU A 71 -4.60 -3.91 2.76
N GLU A 72 -5.39 -3.49 3.74
CA GLU A 72 -5.42 -2.12 4.24
C GLU A 72 -4.85 -2.07 5.66
N VAL A 73 -3.63 -1.55 5.78
CA VAL A 73 -2.96 -1.44 7.08
C VAL A 73 -3.32 -0.12 7.74
N THR A 74 -3.85 -0.19 8.97
CA THR A 74 -4.07 1.02 9.80
C THR A 74 -2.73 1.57 10.28
N VAL A 75 -2.56 2.88 10.14
CA VAL A 75 -1.32 3.59 10.46
C VAL A 75 -1.62 4.68 11.47
N HIS A 76 -0.83 4.73 12.54
CA HIS A 76 -1.08 5.65 13.67
C HIS A 76 -0.11 6.83 13.69
N ASN A 77 1.03 6.71 13.01
CA ASN A 77 2.06 7.74 13.00
C ASN A 77 2.97 7.62 11.78
N LYS A 78 3.81 8.65 11.59
CA LYS A 78 4.79 8.71 10.50
C LYS A 78 5.80 7.56 10.52
N THR A 79 6.19 7.05 11.68
CA THR A 79 7.19 5.97 11.79
C THR A 79 6.66 4.68 11.20
N GLU A 80 5.40 4.33 11.48
CA GLU A 80 4.73 3.16 10.91
C GLU A 80 4.62 3.26 9.38
N VAL A 81 4.41 4.47 8.84
CA VAL A 81 4.45 4.69 7.38
C VAL A 81 5.78 4.25 6.79
N TYR A 82 6.91 4.67 7.37
CA TYR A 82 8.22 4.31 6.83
C TYR A 82 8.44 2.81 6.85
N GLN A 83 8.05 2.14 7.93
CA GLN A 83 8.13 0.68 8.03
C GLN A 83 7.29 -0.02 6.96
N ILE A 84 6.08 0.49 6.69
CA ILE A 84 5.20 -0.01 5.63
C ILE A 84 5.86 0.14 4.26
N LEU A 85 6.47 1.29 3.99
CA LEU A 85 7.16 1.55 2.71
C LEU A 85 8.41 0.68 2.54
N GLU A 86 9.22 0.51 3.59
CA GLU A 86 10.39 -0.37 3.58
C GLU A 86 9.99 -1.83 3.34
N ARG A 87 8.93 -2.31 4.02
CA ARG A 87 8.39 -3.65 3.81
C ARG A 87 7.90 -3.84 2.37
N GLY A 88 7.15 -2.86 1.85
CA GLY A 88 6.68 -2.87 0.46
C GLY A 88 7.83 -2.90 -0.55
N ALA A 89 8.89 -2.12 -0.31
CA ALA A 89 10.08 -2.09 -1.15
C ALA A 89 10.82 -3.44 -1.13
N ALA A 90 11.02 -4.04 0.06
CA ALA A 90 11.64 -5.36 0.19
C ALA A 90 10.83 -6.45 -0.54
N ARG A 91 9.50 -6.44 -0.38
CA ARG A 91 8.60 -7.38 -1.05
C ARG A 91 8.67 -7.23 -2.57
N ARG A 92 8.70 -6.00 -3.08
CA ARG A 92 8.89 -5.71 -4.50
C ARG A 92 10.19 -6.28 -5.05
N THR A 93 11.31 -6.14 -4.33
CA THR A 93 12.61 -6.72 -4.74
C THR A 93 12.55 -8.24 -4.82
N THR A 94 11.95 -8.90 -3.81
CA THR A 94 11.77 -10.36 -3.80
C THR A 94 10.87 -10.80 -4.95
N ALA A 95 9.75 -10.11 -5.14
CA ALA A 95 8.77 -10.42 -6.18
C ALA A 95 9.36 -10.25 -7.59
N ALA A 96 10.14 -9.20 -7.85
CA ALA A 96 10.82 -9.01 -9.12
C ALA A 96 11.81 -10.16 -9.42
N THR A 97 12.57 -10.61 -8.42
CA THR A 97 13.50 -11.74 -8.60
C THR A 97 12.75 -13.04 -8.90
N TYR A 98 11.66 -13.31 -8.17
CA TYR A 98 10.82 -14.49 -8.38
C TYR A 98 10.14 -14.44 -9.76
N MET A 99 9.41 -13.38 -10.09
CA MET A 99 8.68 -13.26 -11.35
C MET A 99 9.58 -13.28 -12.59
N ASN A 100 10.80 -12.72 -12.51
CA ASN A 100 11.78 -12.79 -13.59
C ASN A 100 12.39 -14.19 -13.73
N ALA A 101 12.48 -14.98 -12.67
CA ALA A 101 12.97 -16.35 -12.72
C ALA A 101 11.95 -17.34 -13.34
N TYR A 102 10.67 -16.96 -13.38
CA TYR A 102 9.58 -17.73 -14.01
C TYR A 102 9.09 -17.11 -15.34
N SER A 103 9.80 -16.10 -15.87
CA SER A 103 9.58 -15.56 -17.22
C SER A 103 10.43 -16.28 -18.27
#